data_AF-A0A9Q0M5G8-F1
#
_entry.id   AF-A0A9Q0M5G8-F1
#
_cell.length_a   1.000
_cell.length_b   1.000
_cell.length_c   1.000
_cell.angle_alpha   90.00
_cell.angle_beta   90.00
_cell.angle_gamma   90.00
#
_symmetry.space_group_name_H-M   'P 1'
#
loop_
_entity.id
_entity.type
_entity.pdbx_description
1 polymer ?
#
loop_
_entity_poly.entity_id
_entity_poly.type
_entity_poly.pdbx_seq_one_letter_code
_entity_poly.pdbx_strand_id
1 'polypeptide(L)'
;MPYYGVSNGRQNGVYNNWNEASRQVDGYSNAQHQKFDNFESAHQYVNGPTPSSQSEPGRFYGVANGRQPGVYNSWNEASRQVDGYSGAKHQKFDSYNKAENFVSTNRPQQSSSNSQRNYYKK
;
A
#
# COMPACT_ATOMS: atom_id res chain seq x y z
N MET A 1 23.54 4.71 24.61
CA MET A 1 23.12 5.85 23.77
C MET A 1 22.21 5.29 22.69
N PRO A 2 20.97 5.75 22.53
CA PRO A 2 20.06 5.22 21.52
C PRO A 2 20.43 5.70 20.12
N TYR A 3 20.16 4.86 19.12
CA TYR A 3 20.29 5.18 17.70
C TYR A 3 18.90 5.42 17.11
N TYR A 4 18.79 6.32 16.13
CA TYR A 4 17.54 6.69 15.48
C TYR A 4 17.65 6.43 13.99
N GLY A 5 16.97 5.40 13.49
CA GLY A 5 16.90 5.12 12.05
C GLY A 5 15.74 5.87 11.42
N VAL A 6 16.00 6.66 10.38
CA VAL A 6 14.97 7.30 9.54
C VAL A 6 14.97 6.59 8.19
N SER A 7 13.92 5.84 7.91
CA SER A 7 13.78 5.06 6.67
C SER A 7 12.96 5.78 5.61
N ASN A 8 12.03 6.65 6.02
CA ASN A 8 11.30 7.55 5.12
C ASN A 8 11.30 8.96 5.71
N GLY A 9 11.95 9.90 5.03
CA GLY A 9 12.13 11.27 5.49
C GLY A 9 12.85 12.10 4.42
N ARG A 10 13.18 13.35 4.75
CA ARG A 10 13.97 14.23 3.86
C ARG A 10 15.35 13.66 3.56
N GLN A 11 15.97 13.02 4.56
CA GLN A 11 17.19 12.23 4.42
C GLN A 11 17.02 10.93 5.19
N ASN A 12 17.32 9.81 4.51
CA ASN A 12 17.33 8.47 5.11
C ASN A 12 18.71 8.18 5.70
N GLY A 13 18.74 7.64 6.92
CA GLY A 13 19.99 7.48 7.65
C GLY A 13 19.82 7.04 9.10
N VAL A 14 20.93 6.61 9.70
CA VAL A 14 21.02 6.33 11.13
C VAL A 14 21.64 7.55 11.81
N TYR A 15 20.94 8.08 12.81
CA TYR A 15 21.33 9.25 13.59
C TYR A 15 21.64 8.87 15.02
N ASN A 16 22.61 9.56 15.61
CA ASN A 16 23.03 9.34 16.99
C ASN A 16 22.23 10.19 17.99
N ASN A 17 21.29 11.00 17.50
CA ASN A 17 20.46 11.88 18.33
C ASN A 17 19.07 12.12 17.70
N TRP A 18 18.09 12.42 18.56
CA TRP A 18 16.72 12.71 18.13
C TRP A 18 16.58 14.07 17.43
N ASN A 19 17.37 15.08 17.79
CA ASN A 19 17.26 16.43 17.22
C ASN A 19 17.51 16.41 15.71
N GLU A 20 18.51 15.66 15.27
CA GLU A 20 18.93 15.49 13.90
C GLU A 20 17.95 14.60 13.13
N ALA A 21 17.49 13.49 13.73
CA ALA A 21 16.46 12.64 13.14
C ALA A 21 15.12 13.37 12.98
N SER A 22 14.72 14.17 13.98
CA SER A 22 13.45 14.91 14.00
C SER A 22 13.38 15.91 12.84
N ARG A 23 14.48 16.60 12.52
CA ARG A 23 14.55 17.50 11.36
C ARG A 23 14.26 16.81 10.03
N GLN A 24 14.48 15.49 9.95
CA GLN A 24 14.23 14.72 8.73
C GLN A 24 12.78 14.29 8.57
N VAL A 25 12.06 14.13 9.68
CA VAL A 25 10.68 13.61 9.70
C VAL A 25 9.63 14.69 9.98
N ASP A 26 10.03 15.79 10.61
CA ASP A 26 9.14 16.89 10.97
C ASP A 26 8.53 17.56 9.72
N GLY A 27 7.20 17.59 9.67
CA GLY A 27 6.42 18.05 8.52
C GLY A 27 6.55 17.18 7.26
N TYR A 28 7.14 15.99 7.33
CA TYR A 28 7.26 15.09 6.18
C TYR A 28 6.12 14.07 6.13
N SER A 29 5.35 14.07 5.05
CA SER A 29 4.20 13.17 4.88
C SER A 29 4.66 11.70 4.85
N ASN A 30 4.03 10.87 5.69
CA ASN A 30 4.36 9.45 5.86
C ASN A 30 5.77 9.17 6.40
N ALA A 31 6.37 10.09 7.15
CA ALA A 31 7.69 9.87 7.74
C ALA A 31 7.75 8.58 8.58
N GLN A 32 8.81 7.79 8.38
CA GLN A 32 9.06 6.54 9.09
C GLN A 32 10.40 6.67 9.82
N HIS A 33 10.34 6.60 11.14
CA HIS A 33 11.50 6.59 12.01
C HIS A 33 11.29 5.61 13.15
N GLN A 34 12.39 5.04 13.64
CA GLN A 34 12.35 4.15 14.79
C GLN A 34 13.62 4.30 15.63
N LYS A 35 13.48 4.14 16.94
CA LYS A 35 14.57 4.15 17.91
C LYS A 35 15.07 2.73 18.11
N PHE A 36 16.39 2.56 18.11
CA PHE A 36 17.09 1.30 18.28
C PHE A 36 18.12 1.41 19.41
N ASP A 37 18.40 0.28 20.03
CA ASP A 37 19.42 0.20 21.08
C ASP A 37 20.84 0.03 20.51
N ASN A 38 20.96 -0.34 19.23
CA ASN A 38 22.23 -0.56 18.54
C ASN A 38 22.21 -0.02 17.10
N PHE A 39 23.40 0.25 16.57
CA PHE A 39 23.61 0.82 15.23
C PHE A 39 23.20 -0.15 14.12
N GLU A 40 23.53 -1.44 14.25
CA GLU A 40 23.30 -2.44 13.21
C GLU A 40 21.80 -2.60 12.90
N SER A 41 20.97 -2.72 13.93
CA SER A 41 19.51 -2.77 13.81
C SER A 41 18.95 -1.48 13.19
N ALA A 42 19.50 -0.32 13.53
CA ALA A 42 19.11 0.95 12.90
C ALA A 42 19.52 0.99 11.42
N HIS A 43 20.71 0.50 11.08
CA HIS A 43 21.22 0.46 9.71
C HIS A 43 20.39 -0.47 8.84
N GLN A 44 20.00 -1.62 9.37
CA GLN A 44 19.07 -2.55 8.72
C GLN A 44 17.66 -1.97 8.57
N TYR A 45 17.17 -1.16 9.51
CA TYR A 45 15.88 -0.50 9.33
C TYR A 45 15.90 0.53 8.19
N VAL A 46 17.02 1.24 8.03
CA VAL A 46 17.20 2.27 7.00
C VAL A 46 17.48 1.66 5.62
N ASN A 47 18.30 0.61 5.55
CA ASN A 47 18.76 -0.01 4.30
C ASN A 47 18.06 -1.34 3.97
N GLY A 48 17.45 -1.98 4.95
CA GLY A 48 16.75 -3.24 4.78
C GLY A 48 15.34 -3.03 4.23
N PRO A 49 14.66 -4.14 3.86
CA PRO A 49 13.27 -4.09 3.43
C PRO A 49 12.42 -3.57 4.60
N THR A 50 12.09 -2.28 4.56
CA THR A 50 11.19 -1.69 5.54
C THR A 50 9.88 -2.47 5.56
N PRO A 51 9.19 -2.57 6.71
CA PRO A 51 7.85 -3.18 6.76
C PRO A 51 6.84 -2.45 5.87
N SER A 52 7.14 -1.24 5.38
CA SER A 52 6.37 -0.56 4.33
C SER A 52 6.70 -1.00 2.89
N SER A 53 7.88 -1.59 2.66
CA SER A 53 8.28 -2.23 1.40
C SER A 53 8.02 -3.73 1.38
N GLN A 54 7.87 -4.39 2.53
CA GLN A 54 7.24 -5.70 2.59
C GLN A 54 5.74 -5.50 2.34
N SER A 55 5.28 -5.81 1.13
CA SER A 55 3.90 -6.21 0.89
C SER A 55 3.46 -7.07 2.06
N GLU A 56 2.58 -6.58 2.94
CA GLU A 56 2.15 -7.33 4.12
C GLU A 56 1.74 -8.72 3.64
N PRO A 57 2.47 -9.79 4.01
CA PRO A 57 2.22 -11.10 3.46
C PRO A 57 0.80 -11.51 3.85
N GLY A 58 -0.07 -11.62 2.86
CA GLY A 58 -1.48 -11.95 3.04
C GLY A 58 -2.48 -10.81 2.76
N ARG A 59 -2.05 -9.62 2.35
CA ARG A 59 -2.98 -8.56 1.90
C ARG A 59 -2.89 -8.33 0.39
N PHE A 60 -4.01 -8.51 -0.29
CA PHE A 60 -4.19 -8.23 -1.72
C PHE A 60 -5.16 -7.07 -1.91
N TYR A 61 -4.86 -6.18 -2.85
CA TYR A 61 -5.64 -4.98 -3.13
C TYR A 61 -6.15 -5.06 -4.57
N GLY A 62 -7.45 -5.27 -4.74
CA GLY A 62 -8.10 -5.26 -6.05
C GLY A 62 -8.53 -3.84 -6.40
N VAL A 63 -7.99 -3.28 -7.48
CA VAL A 63 -8.41 -2.00 -8.06
C VAL A 63 -9.29 -2.29 -9.26
N ALA A 64 -10.60 -2.09 -9.11
CA ALA A 64 -11.58 -2.31 -10.16
C ALA A 64 -11.77 -1.09 -11.08
N ASN A 65 -11.73 0.11 -10.50
CA ASN A 65 -11.75 1.37 -11.23
C ASN A 65 -10.63 2.28 -10.73
N GLY A 66 -9.80 2.77 -11.64
CA GLY A 66 -8.60 3.54 -11.34
C GLY A 66 -7.78 3.73 -12.62
N ARG A 67 -6.60 4.35 -12.48
CA ARG A 67 -5.66 4.58 -13.58
C ARG A 67 -5.24 3.27 -14.24
N GLN A 68 -4.89 2.27 -13.43
CA GLN A 68 -4.61 0.91 -13.87
C GLN A 68 -5.40 -0.08 -12.99
N PRO A 69 -6.49 -0.66 -13.52
CA PRO A 69 -7.22 -1.73 -12.83
C PRO A 69 -6.39 -3.01 -12.78
N GLY A 70 -6.39 -3.69 -11.63
CA GLY A 70 -5.59 -4.89 -11.40
C GLY A 70 -5.54 -5.30 -9.93
N VAL A 71 -4.85 -6.40 -9.63
CA VAL A 71 -4.59 -6.87 -8.26
C VAL A 71 -3.16 -6.52 -7.87
N TYR A 72 -3.01 -5.86 -6.73
CA TYR A 72 -1.73 -5.45 -6.17
C TYR A 72 -1.48 -6.15 -4.84
N ASN A 73 -0.21 -6.42 -4.52
CA ASN A 73 0.21 -6.96 -3.22
C ASN A 73 0.61 -5.86 -2.23
N SER A 74 0.62 -4.59 -2.65
CA SER A 74 0.98 -3.45 -1.83
C SER A 74 -0.05 -2.33 -1.93
N TRP A 75 -0.42 -1.75 -0.78
CA TRP A 75 -1.26 -0.56 -0.74
C TRP A 75 -0.58 0.63 -1.42
N ASN A 76 0.74 0.74 -1.35
CA ASN A 76 1.46 1.87 -1.96
C ASN A 76 1.25 1.88 -3.48
N GLU A 77 1.30 0.70 -4.12
CA GLU A 77 1.05 0.57 -5.56
C GLU A 77 -0.43 0.78 -5.89
N ALA A 78 -1.35 0.14 -5.16
CA ALA A 78 -2.79 0.30 -5.38
C ALA A 78 -3.25 1.75 -5.19
N SER A 79 -2.76 2.42 -4.14
CA SER A 79 -3.07 3.81 -3.81
C SER A 79 -2.70 4.74 -4.96
N ARG A 80 -1.53 4.58 -5.60
CA ARG A 80 -1.13 5.39 -6.76
C ARG A 80 -2.11 5.28 -7.95
N GLN A 81 -2.86 4.19 -8.04
CA GLN A 81 -3.84 3.97 -9.11
C GLN A 81 -5.20 4.62 -8.84
N VAL A 82 -5.54 4.83 -7.56
CA VAL A 82 -6.85 5.33 -7.13
C VAL A 82 -6.80 6.74 -6.57
N ASP A 83 -5.65 7.16 -6.07
CA ASP A 83 -5.42 8.47 -5.47
C ASP A 83 -5.61 9.58 -6.52
N GLY A 84 -6.49 10.52 -6.19
CA GLY A 84 -6.92 11.60 -7.08
C GLY A 84 -7.73 11.13 -8.30
N TYR A 85 -8.15 9.87 -8.40
CA TYR A 85 -8.95 9.37 -9.52
C TYR A 85 -10.45 9.42 -9.21
N SER A 86 -11.22 10.16 -10.02
CA SER A 86 -12.67 10.33 -9.82
C SER A 86 -13.42 9.01 -10.04
N GLY A 87 -14.20 8.59 -9.05
CA GLY A 87 -14.93 7.32 -9.09
C GLY A 87 -14.05 6.07 -8.91
N ALA A 88 -12.85 6.22 -8.35
CA ALA A 88 -12.00 5.07 -8.07
C ALA A 88 -12.70 4.04 -7.18
N LYS A 89 -12.51 2.75 -7.52
CA LYS A 89 -13.11 1.63 -6.81
C LYS A 89 -12.05 0.58 -6.53
N HIS A 90 -11.71 0.42 -5.26
CA HIS A 90 -10.72 -0.55 -4.80
C HIS A 90 -11.17 -1.22 -3.50
N GLN A 91 -10.65 -2.42 -3.24
CA GLN A 91 -10.95 -3.15 -2.00
C GLN A 91 -9.77 -4.05 -1.60
N LYS A 92 -9.59 -4.25 -0.29
CA LYS A 92 -8.58 -5.15 0.29
C LYS A 92 -9.17 -6.54 0.52
N PHE A 93 -8.35 -7.56 0.33
CA PHE A 93 -8.70 -8.97 0.43
C PHE A 93 -7.56 -9.78 1.04
N ASP A 94 -7.90 -10.88 1.70
CA ASP A 94 -6.92 -11.81 2.27
C ASP A 94 -6.43 -12.86 1.25
N SER A 95 -6.95 -12.83 0.01
CA SER A 95 -6.62 -13.80 -1.03
C SER A 95 -6.66 -13.18 -2.43
N TYR A 96 -5.68 -13.54 -3.27
CA TYR A 96 -5.56 -13.10 -4.66
C TYR A 96 -6.83 -13.38 -5.46
N ASN A 97 -7.40 -14.59 -5.36
CA ASN A 97 -8.59 -15.00 -6.11
C ASN A 97 -9.80 -14.10 -5.82
N LYS A 98 -9.96 -13.66 -4.55
CA LYS A 98 -11.05 -12.74 -4.17
C LYS A 98 -10.82 -11.35 -4.76
N ALA A 99 -9.58 -10.87 -4.74
CA ALA A 99 -9.21 -9.58 -5.31
C ALA A 99 -9.43 -9.57 -6.83
N GLU A 100 -9.02 -10.62 -7.53
CA GLU A 100 -9.19 -10.75 -8.98
C GLU A 100 -10.67 -10.77 -9.38
N ASN A 101 -11.50 -11.55 -8.66
CA ASN A 101 -12.95 -11.57 -8.88
C ASN A 101 -13.59 -10.18 -8.69
N PHE A 102 -13.17 -9.46 -7.65
CA PHE A 102 -13.64 -8.11 -7.41
C PHE A 102 -13.30 -7.18 -8.56
N VAL A 103 -12.05 -7.20 -9.04
CA VAL A 103 -11.60 -6.40 -10.18
C VAL A 103 -12.44 -6.72 -11.40
N SER A 104 -12.57 -8.00 -11.77
CA SER A 104 -13.33 -8.44 -12.95
C SER A 104 -14.82 -8.08 -12.90
N THR A 105 -15.45 -8.21 -11.72
CA THR A 105 -16.89 -7.91 -11.54
C THR A 105 -17.19 -6.41 -11.52
N ASN A 106 -16.26 -5.61 -11.01
CA ASN A 106 -16.48 -4.18 -10.78
C ASN A 106 -15.75 -3.28 -11.78
N ARG A 107 -15.01 -3.87 -12.73
CA ARG A 107 -14.37 -3.13 -13.81
C ARG A 107 -15.47 -2.43 -14.61
N PRO A 108 -15.31 -1.15 -14.99
CA PRO A 108 -16.21 -0.51 -15.93
C PRO A 108 -16.03 -1.15 -17.31
N GLN A 109 -16.65 -2.31 -17.52
CA GLN A 109 -16.95 -2.85 -18.83
C GLN A 109 -18.16 -2.09 -19.32
N GLN A 110 -18.05 -1.48 -20.50
CA GLN A 110 -19.20 -0.97 -21.23
C GLN A 110 -20.30 -2.03 -21.18
N SER A 111 -21.47 -1.61 -20.72
CA SER A 111 -22.73 -2.35 -20.70
C SER A 111 -22.74 -3.47 -21.74
N SER A 112 -22.72 -4.72 -21.29
CA SER A 112 -23.03 -5.86 -22.15
C SER A 112 -23.87 -6.86 -21.36
N SER A 113 -25.18 -6.73 -21.60
CA SER A 113 -26.21 -7.79 -21.56
C SER A 113 -26.55 -8.43 -20.22
N ASN A 114 -27.63 -7.92 -19.62
CA ASN A 114 -28.92 -8.62 -19.61
C ASN A 114 -28.79 -10.14 -19.87
N SER A 115 -28.59 -10.95 -18.83
CA SER A 115 -28.68 -12.41 -18.93
C SER A 115 -29.81 -12.90 -18.04
N GLN A 116 -30.94 -13.16 -18.71
CA GLN A 116 -32.10 -13.96 -18.31
C GLN A 116 -32.14 -14.49 -16.87
N ARG A 117 -32.99 -13.89 -16.04
CA ARG A 117 -33.73 -14.58 -14.97
C ARG A 117 -35.22 -14.57 -15.30
N ASN A 118 -35.61 -15.38 -16.28
CA ASN A 118 -36.99 -15.82 -16.49
C ASN A 118 -36.97 -17.33 -16.78
N TYR A 119 -37.15 -18.15 -15.74
CA TYR A 119 -37.30 -19.62 -15.77
C TYR A 119 -37.83 -19.99 -14.37
N TYR A 120 -39.02 -20.56 -14.08
CA TYR A 120 -40.21 -21.03 -14.82
C TYR A 120 -41.45 -20.65 -13.99
N LYS A 121 -42.54 -20.26 -14.65
CA LYS A 121 -43.91 -20.32 -14.11
C LYS A 121 -44.63 -21.40 -14.91
N LYS A 122 -44.89 -22.56 -14.29
CA LYS A 122 -45.97 -23.46 -14.68
C LYS A 122 -46.36 -24.34 -13.51
#